data_AF-A0A959MEC2-F1
#
_entry.id   AF-A0A959MEC2-F1
#
_cell.length_a   1.000
_cell.length_b   1.000
_cell.length_c   1.000
_cell.angle_alpha   90.00
_cell.angle_beta   90.00
_cell.angle_gamma   90.00
#
_symmetry.space_group_name_H-M   'P 1'
#
loop_
_entity.id
_entity.type
_entity.pdbx_description
1 polymer ?
#
loop_
_entity_poly.entity_id
_entity_poly.type
_entity_poly.pdbx_seq_one_letter_code
_entity_poly.pdbx_strand_id
1 'polypeptide(L)'
;MFKFFRKKSELVIPEFPSLQSSEIKDKYFRRSAKWYSLDEGMIAVKEPYRPRFLTMEPWPQKVFLDADGKKTVEEYVYHTAAGYNVRQGVPPELADLILEIINDFAENYKIIELVDTVSELPDSFLKSQ
;
A
#
# COMPACT_ATOMS: atom_id res chain seq x y z
N MET A 1 -41.56 0.75 -27.29
CA MET A 1 -40.96 1.56 -26.19
C MET A 1 -39.97 0.66 -25.46
N PHE A 2 -38.69 0.65 -25.84
CA PHE A 2 -37.70 -0.30 -25.32
C PHE A 2 -37.01 0.30 -24.09
N LYS A 3 -37.32 -0.24 -22.91
CA LYS A 3 -36.54 0.03 -21.70
C LYS A 3 -35.22 -0.73 -21.80
N PHE A 4 -34.17 -0.05 -22.24
CA PHE A 4 -32.80 -0.54 -22.10
C PHE A 4 -32.42 -0.50 -20.61
N PHE A 5 -32.63 -1.61 -19.92
CA PHE A 5 -32.03 -1.85 -18.62
C PHE A 5 -30.51 -2.01 -18.82
N ARG A 6 -29.76 -0.91 -18.67
CA ARG A 6 -28.31 -0.98 -18.52
C ARG A 6 -28.02 -1.75 -17.23
N LYS A 7 -27.57 -3.00 -17.35
CA LYS A 7 -26.97 -3.76 -16.26
C LYS A 7 -25.83 -2.90 -15.71
N LYS A 8 -25.83 -2.59 -14.40
CA LYS A 8 -24.66 -1.96 -13.77
C LYS A 8 -23.48 -2.88 -14.03
N SER A 9 -22.45 -2.37 -14.70
CA SER A 9 -21.18 -3.08 -14.78
C SER A 9 -20.62 -3.15 -13.36
N GLU A 10 -20.45 -4.37 -12.84
CA GLU A 10 -19.76 -4.60 -11.57
C GLU A 10 -18.26 -4.56 -11.81
N LEU A 11 -17.50 -4.05 -10.83
CA LEU A 11 -16.03 -4.11 -10.88
C LEU A 11 -15.62 -5.58 -10.77
N VAL A 12 -14.93 -6.08 -11.79
CA VAL A 12 -14.33 -7.42 -11.75
C VAL A 12 -12.93 -7.26 -11.21
N ILE A 13 -12.70 -7.77 -10.00
CA ILE A 13 -11.37 -7.87 -9.40
C ILE A 13 -10.78 -9.21 -9.88
N PRO A 14 -9.61 -9.22 -10.55
CA PRO A 14 -8.97 -10.45 -10.97
C PRO A 14 -8.49 -11.25 -9.76
N GLU A 15 -8.21 -12.54 -9.99
CA GLU A 15 -7.42 -13.30 -9.04
C GLU A 15 -5.98 -12.81 -9.04
N PHE A 16 -5.32 -12.87 -7.88
CA PHE A 16 -3.93 -12.47 -7.70
C PHE A 16 -3.09 -13.68 -7.25
N PRO A 17 -2.60 -14.54 -8.17
CA PRO A 17 -1.88 -15.76 -7.80
C PRO A 17 -0.63 -15.52 -6.96
N SER A 18 0.12 -14.46 -7.25
CA SER A 18 1.32 -14.06 -6.51
C SER A 18 1.02 -13.63 -5.08
N LEU A 19 -0.11 -12.95 -4.86
CA LEU A 19 -0.59 -12.63 -3.52
C LEU A 19 -0.95 -13.90 -2.76
N GLN A 20 -1.61 -14.86 -3.43
CA GLN A 20 -2.02 -16.11 -2.79
C GLN A 20 -0.85 -17.00 -2.39
N SER A 21 0.26 -16.96 -3.14
CA SER A 21 1.50 -17.68 -2.83
C SER A 21 2.49 -16.89 -1.97
N SER A 22 2.23 -15.61 -1.68
CA SER A 22 3.14 -14.74 -0.94
C SER A 22 3.22 -15.11 0.54
N GLU A 23 4.43 -15.22 1.08
CA GLU A 23 4.69 -15.48 2.50
C GLU A 23 4.30 -14.31 3.41
N ILE A 24 4.11 -13.10 2.84
CA ILE A 24 3.79 -11.88 3.60
C ILE A 24 2.30 -11.52 3.53
N LYS A 25 1.48 -12.27 2.78
CA LYS A 25 0.06 -11.90 2.52
C LYS A 25 -0.76 -11.70 3.80
N ASP A 26 -0.50 -12.53 4.80
CA ASP A 26 -1.21 -12.55 6.09
C ASP A 26 -0.55 -11.61 7.13
N LYS A 27 0.59 -10.98 6.79
CA LYS A 27 1.28 -10.06 7.70
C LYS A 27 0.64 -8.69 7.63
N TYR A 28 0.58 -8.02 8.77
CA TYR A 28 0.31 -6.59 8.85
C TYR A 28 1.60 -5.83 8.56
N PHE A 29 1.49 -4.60 8.08
CA PHE A 29 2.65 -3.76 7.80
C PHE A 29 2.45 -2.36 8.38
N ARG A 30 3.49 -1.86 9.04
CA ARG A 30 3.46 -0.57 9.74
C ARG A 30 4.72 0.25 9.43
N ARG A 31 4.60 1.57 9.38
CA ARG A 31 5.77 2.47 9.30
C ARG A 31 6.71 2.26 10.50
N SER A 32 8.00 2.24 10.21
CA SER A 32 9.10 2.23 11.19
C SER A 32 10.03 3.45 11.04
N ALA A 33 9.71 4.35 10.11
CA ALA A 33 10.46 5.56 9.83
C ALA A 33 9.63 6.83 10.01
N LYS A 34 10.32 7.92 10.40
CA LYS A 34 9.73 9.27 10.44
C LYS A 34 9.66 9.85 9.04
N TRP A 35 8.66 10.69 8.82
CA TRP A 35 8.50 11.39 7.56
C TRP A 35 8.12 12.87 7.78
N TYR A 36 8.42 13.67 6.78
CA TYR A 36 8.28 15.12 6.79
C TYR A 36 7.51 15.54 5.54
N SER A 37 6.60 16.49 5.70
CA SER A 37 5.96 17.10 4.53
C SER A 37 6.98 17.99 3.83
N LEU A 38 7.06 17.91 2.51
CA LEU A 38 7.84 18.84 1.71
C LEU A 38 6.91 19.93 1.14
N ASP A 39 6.23 19.62 0.05
CA ASP A 39 5.33 20.48 -0.72
C ASP A 39 4.37 19.62 -1.55
N GLU A 40 3.25 20.19 -2.03
CA GLU A 40 2.33 19.58 -3.02
C GLU A 40 1.92 18.10 -2.77
N GLY A 41 1.91 17.66 -1.51
CA GLY A 41 1.60 16.28 -1.15
C GLY A 41 2.79 15.30 -1.23
N MET A 42 4.01 15.78 -1.51
CA MET A 42 5.25 15.01 -1.44
C MET A 42 5.79 14.93 0.00
N ILE A 43 6.42 13.81 0.34
CA ILE A 43 7.06 13.59 1.64
C ILE A 43 8.53 13.20 1.48
N ALA A 44 9.32 13.51 2.51
CA ALA A 44 10.63 12.92 2.72
C ALA A 44 10.59 11.94 3.89
N VAL A 45 11.08 10.73 3.69
CA VAL A 45 11.21 9.71 4.75
C VAL A 45 12.65 9.70 5.25
N LYS A 46 12.86 9.79 6.56
CA LYS A 46 14.17 9.67 7.18
C LYS A 46 14.48 8.19 7.42
N GLU A 47 15.46 7.64 6.70
CA GLU A 47 15.84 6.24 6.89
C GLU A 47 16.38 6.01 8.32
N PRO A 48 15.92 4.96 9.04
CA PRO A 48 16.37 4.71 10.41
C PRO A 48 17.83 4.30 10.51
N TYR A 49 18.34 3.60 9.49
CA TYR A 49 19.64 2.93 9.51
C TYR A 49 20.71 3.62 8.63
N ARG A 50 20.32 4.63 7.85
CA ARG A 50 21.22 5.39 6.97
C ARG A 50 20.96 6.89 7.16
N PRO A 51 21.99 7.75 7.27
CA PRO A 51 21.81 9.18 7.47
C PRO A 51 21.41 9.89 6.16
N ARG A 52 20.30 9.47 5.55
CA ARG A 52 19.75 10.05 4.31
C ARG A 52 18.23 10.14 4.36
N PHE A 53 17.69 11.00 3.51
CA PHE A 53 16.26 11.11 3.25
C PHE A 53 15.92 10.44 1.93
N LEU A 54 14.77 9.78 1.89
CA LEU A 54 14.19 9.16 0.70
C LEU A 54 12.96 9.97 0.27
N THR A 55 12.97 10.43 -0.98
CA THR A 55 11.76 10.84 -1.70
C THR A 55 11.29 9.68 -2.56
N MET A 56 9.99 9.59 -2.80
CA MET A 56 9.38 8.46 -3.49
C MET A 56 8.45 8.94 -4.58
N GLU A 57 8.26 8.11 -5.59
CA GLU A 57 7.18 8.27 -6.54
C GLU A 57 5.81 8.23 -5.82
N PRO A 58 4.74 8.82 -6.39
CA PRO A 58 3.44 8.93 -5.71
C PRO A 58 2.85 7.60 -5.22
N TRP A 59 3.06 6.52 -5.98
CA TRP A 59 2.47 5.21 -5.65
C TRP A 59 3.18 4.52 -4.47
N PRO A 60 4.52 4.36 -4.48
CA PRO A 60 5.25 3.92 -3.29
C PRO A 60 5.01 4.82 -2.07
N GLN A 61 4.93 6.14 -2.26
CA GLN A 61 4.62 7.05 -1.18
C GLN A 61 3.26 6.74 -0.53
N LYS A 62 2.24 6.46 -1.34
CA LYS A 62 0.92 6.08 -0.84
C LYS A 62 0.99 4.77 -0.04
N VAL A 63 1.69 3.76 -0.53
CA VAL A 63 1.87 2.48 0.19
C VAL A 63 2.54 2.71 1.55
N PHE A 64 3.58 3.55 1.60
CA PHE A 64 4.23 3.92 2.86
C PHE A 64 3.27 4.64 3.82
N LEU A 65 2.47 5.58 3.30
CA LEU A 65 1.53 6.34 4.12
C LEU A 65 0.35 5.49 4.63
N ASP A 66 -0.03 4.45 3.89
CA ASP A 66 -1.09 3.51 4.25
C ASP A 66 -0.60 2.39 5.20
N ALA A 67 0.73 2.26 5.42
CA ALA A 67 1.32 1.29 6.35
C ALA A 67 1.04 1.67 7.83
N ASP A 68 -0.19 1.45 8.27
CA ASP A 68 -0.70 1.84 9.58
C ASP A 68 -0.78 0.68 10.61
N GLY A 69 -0.40 -0.54 10.22
CA GLY A 69 -0.45 -1.72 11.05
C GLY A 69 -1.84 -2.33 11.25
N LYS A 70 -2.86 -1.86 10.51
CA LYS A 70 -4.26 -2.29 10.71
C LYS A 70 -4.79 -3.26 9.67
N LYS A 71 -4.18 -3.30 8.48
CA LYS A 71 -4.55 -4.22 7.40
C LYS A 71 -3.43 -5.22 7.15
N THR A 72 -3.79 -6.44 6.82
CA THR A 72 -2.83 -7.37 6.21
C THR A 72 -2.46 -6.89 4.81
N VAL A 73 -1.37 -7.42 4.25
CA VAL A 73 -0.98 -7.16 2.87
C VAL A 73 -2.10 -7.56 1.90
N GLU A 74 -2.74 -8.71 2.11
CA GLU A 74 -3.87 -9.17 1.31
C GLU A 74 -5.05 -8.19 1.36
N GLU A 75 -5.47 -7.81 2.57
CA GLU A 75 -6.56 -6.84 2.76
C GLU A 75 -6.24 -5.50 2.09
N TYR A 76 -4.98 -5.05 2.15
CA TYR A 76 -4.55 -3.84 1.50
C TYR A 76 -4.59 -3.92 -0.04
N VAL A 77 -4.16 -5.04 -0.63
CA VAL A 77 -4.24 -5.24 -2.09
C VAL A 77 -5.70 -5.21 -2.56
N TYR A 78 -6.58 -5.96 -1.91
CA TYR A 78 -8.00 -5.99 -2.29
C TYR A 78 -8.71 -4.65 -2.02
N HIS A 79 -8.38 -3.96 -0.94
CA HIS A 79 -8.85 -2.61 -0.68
C HIS A 79 -8.41 -1.63 -1.77
N THR A 80 -7.16 -1.74 -2.23
CA THR A 80 -6.62 -0.91 -3.30
C THR A 80 -7.28 -1.23 -4.64
N ALA A 81 -7.48 -2.51 -4.96
CA ALA A 81 -8.20 -2.96 -6.14
C ALA A 81 -9.64 -2.43 -6.18
N ALA A 82 -10.33 -2.37 -5.04
CA ALA A 82 -11.69 -1.84 -4.94
C ALA A 82 -11.79 -0.33 -5.27
N GLY A 83 -10.68 0.40 -5.22
CA GLY A 83 -10.62 1.82 -5.60
C GLY A 83 -10.63 2.08 -7.12
N TYR A 84 -10.45 1.05 -7.95
CA TYR A 84 -10.39 1.21 -9.39
C TYR A 84 -11.76 1.46 -10.03
N ASN A 85 -11.77 2.23 -11.11
CA ASN A 85 -12.96 2.48 -11.88
C ASN A 85 -13.34 1.25 -12.73
N VAL A 86 -14.62 0.88 -12.73
CA VAL A 86 -15.16 -0.23 -13.53
C VAL A 86 -14.77 -0.16 -15.01
N ARG A 87 -14.65 1.05 -15.59
CA ARG A 87 -14.26 1.23 -17.00
C ARG A 87 -12.78 0.98 -17.26
N GLN A 88 -11.93 1.27 -16.29
CA GLN A 88 -10.48 1.05 -16.41
C GLN A 88 -10.10 -0.38 -16.03
N GLY A 89 -10.89 -1.01 -15.15
CA GLY A 89 -10.59 -2.33 -14.61
C GLY A 89 -9.47 -2.27 -13.58
N VAL A 90 -9.26 -3.38 -12.90
CA VAL A 90 -8.12 -3.57 -11.99
C VAL A 90 -6.97 -4.19 -12.79
N PRO A 91 -5.76 -3.60 -12.80
CA PRO A 91 -4.60 -4.20 -13.43
C PRO A 91 -4.27 -5.56 -12.80
N PRO A 92 -4.02 -6.61 -13.61
CA PRO A 92 -3.68 -7.93 -13.06
C PRO A 92 -2.35 -7.92 -12.29
N GLU A 93 -1.42 -7.04 -12.64
CA GLU A 93 -0.11 -6.89 -11.99
C GLU A 93 -0.16 -6.04 -10.71
N LEU A 94 -1.34 -5.56 -10.28
CA LEU A 94 -1.46 -4.68 -9.11
C LEU A 94 -0.88 -5.33 -7.85
N ALA A 95 -1.15 -6.62 -7.65
CA ALA A 95 -0.63 -7.37 -6.50
C ALA A 95 0.90 -7.46 -6.54
N ASP A 96 1.48 -7.76 -7.69
CA ASP A 96 2.93 -7.88 -7.86
C ASP A 96 3.62 -6.56 -7.50
N LEU A 97 3.11 -5.45 -8.02
CA LEU A 97 3.65 -4.12 -7.75
C LEU A 97 3.59 -3.75 -6.26
N ILE A 98 2.46 -4.05 -5.60
CA ILE A 98 2.32 -3.76 -4.16
C ILE A 98 3.27 -4.64 -3.35
N LEU A 99 3.39 -5.93 -3.68
CA LEU A 99 4.30 -6.84 -3.01
C LEU A 99 5.77 -6.40 -3.17
N GLU A 100 6.16 -5.99 -4.37
CA GLU A 100 7.50 -5.46 -4.65
C GLU A 100 7.81 -4.24 -3.78
N ILE A 101 6.90 -3.26 -3.75
CA ILE A 101 7.06 -2.03 -2.94
C ILE A 101 7.18 -2.36 -1.45
N ILE A 102 6.31 -3.24 -0.93
CA ILE A 102 6.33 -3.62 0.49
C ILE A 102 7.63 -4.35 0.84
N ASN A 103 8.09 -5.29 0.01
CA ASN A 103 9.35 -5.99 0.22
C ASN A 103 10.53 -5.02 0.20
N ASP A 104 10.58 -4.10 -0.76
CA ASP A 104 11.63 -3.08 -0.83
C ASP A 104 11.65 -2.21 0.43
N PHE A 105 10.48 -1.75 0.88
CA PHE A 105 10.39 -0.93 2.08
C PHE A 105 10.76 -1.69 3.36
N ALA A 106 10.47 -2.98 3.44
CA ALA A 106 10.78 -3.81 4.60
C ALA A 106 12.26 -4.23 4.64
N GLU A 107 12.80 -4.68 3.51
CA GLU A 107 14.12 -5.32 3.46
C GLU A 107 15.24 -4.35 3.09
N ASN A 108 15.02 -3.54 2.05
CA ASN A 108 16.05 -2.69 1.45
C ASN A 108 16.16 -1.33 2.14
N TYR A 109 15.02 -0.66 2.38
CA TYR A 109 14.97 0.65 3.02
C TYR A 109 14.74 0.57 4.54
N LYS A 110 14.09 -0.49 5.01
CA LYS A 110 13.70 -0.70 6.41
C LYS A 110 12.91 0.48 6.98
N ILE A 111 11.98 1.00 6.19
CA ILE A 111 11.10 2.12 6.55
C ILE A 111 9.69 1.68 6.93
N ILE A 112 9.37 0.40 6.68
CA ILE A 112 8.22 -0.30 7.26
C ILE A 112 8.71 -1.58 7.96
N GLU A 113 7.83 -2.15 8.76
CA GLU A 113 8.00 -3.45 9.41
C GLU A 113 6.79 -4.33 9.12
N LEU A 114 7.04 -5.62 8.87
CA LEU A 114 6.02 -6.66 8.80
C LEU A 114 5.83 -7.28 10.18
N VAL A 115 4.59 -7.40 10.63
CA VAL A 115 4.21 -7.91 11.96
C VAL A 115 3.05 -8.90 11.86
N ASP A 116 3.00 -9.87 12.77
CA ASP A 116 2.00 -10.95 12.73
C ASP A 116 0.67 -10.58 13.40
N THR A 117 0.60 -9.43 14.07
CA THR A 117 -0.60 -8.95 14.75
C THR A 117 -0.85 -7.49 14.45
N VAL A 118 -2.13 -7.07 14.48
CA VAL A 118 -2.51 -5.66 14.44
C VAL A 118 -1.65 -4.85 15.41
N SER A 119 -1.15 -3.72 14.94
CA SER A 119 -0.30 -2.84 15.73
C SER A 119 -0.76 -1.40 15.59
N GLU A 120 -0.65 -0.65 16.67
CA GLU A 120 -0.73 0.80 16.61
C GLU A 120 0.62 1.39 16.18
N LEU A 121 0.58 2.52 15.48
CA LEU A 121 1.76 3.31 15.19
C LEU A 121 2.08 4.20 16.39
N PRO A 122 3.36 4.28 16.81
CA PRO A 122 3.81 5.34 17.70
C PRO A 122 3.40 6.73 17.18
N ASP A 123 2.99 7.62 18.09
CA ASP A 123 2.53 8.98 17.75
C ASP A 123 3.53 9.75 16.88
N SER A 124 4.82 9.49 17.07
CA SER A 124 5.90 10.10 16.29
C SER A 124 5.88 9.76 14.79
N PHE A 125 5.15 8.72 14.38
CA PHE A 125 5.00 8.29 12.98
C PHE A 125 3.62 8.64 12.38
N LEU A 126 2.67 9.09 13.21
CA LEU A 126 1.30 9.43 12.77
C LEU A 126 1.22 10.77 12.03
N LYS A 127 2.10 11.72 12.35
CA LYS A 127 2.08 13.08 11.81
C LYS A 127 3.40 13.40 11.12
N SER A 128 3.32 14.20 10.06
CA SER A 128 4.49 14.88 9.52
C SER A 128 5.16 15.65 10.65
N GLN A 129 6.46 15.44 10.83
CA GLN A 129 7.28 16.20 11.75
C GLN A 129 7.64 17.58 11.18
#